data_AF-A0A1B6VGQ8-F1
#
_entry.id   AF-A0A1B6VGQ8-F1
#
_cell.length_a   1.000
_cell.length_b   1.000
_cell.length_c   1.000
_cell.angle_alpha   90.00
_cell.angle_beta   90.00
_cell.angle_gamma   90.00
#
_symmetry.space_group_name_H-M   'P 1'
#
loop_
_entity.id
_entity.type
_entity.pdbx_description
1 polymer ?
#
loop_
_entity_poly.entity_id
_entity_poly.type
_entity_poly.pdbx_seq_one_letter_code
_entity_poly.pdbx_strand_id
1 'polypeptide(L)'
;MTDSVIFNLMPDFIRARIAAYTLRDWVAEHYAVPALQLDRAMTLTLVQLEHAASRKTFYGYDVSTAPVSLLEPISRYMNALLGGVSPGEDRESFPKDLVRTHQRVIHEFETLNRLGNKAR
;
A
#
# COMPACT_ATOMS: atom_id res chain seq x y z
N MET A 1 18.82 14.83 -2.01
CA MET A 1 18.29 14.00 -3.13
C MET A 1 17.17 13.08 -2.70
N THR A 2 17.24 12.42 -1.52
CA THR A 2 16.20 11.50 -1.03
C THR A 2 14.83 12.16 -0.80
N ASP A 3 14.80 13.41 -0.35
CA ASP A 3 13.55 14.06 0.06
C ASP A 3 12.64 14.31 -1.16
N SER A 4 13.22 14.67 -2.30
CA SER A 4 12.49 14.84 -3.56
C SER A 4 11.80 13.55 -4.02
N VAL A 5 12.45 12.39 -3.84
CA VAL A 5 11.84 11.08 -4.18
C VAL A 5 10.66 10.78 -3.25
N ILE A 6 10.81 11.02 -1.95
CA ILE A 6 9.74 10.79 -0.97
C ILE A 6 8.53 11.70 -1.24
N PHE A 7 8.76 12.99 -1.51
CA PHE A 7 7.69 13.93 -1.85
C PHE A 7 6.98 13.55 -3.16
N ASN A 8 7.71 13.03 -4.15
CA ASN A 8 7.12 12.57 -5.42
C ASN A 8 6.25 11.31 -5.24
N LEU A 9 6.59 10.43 -4.30
CA LEU A 9 5.82 9.23 -3.98
C LEU A 9 4.58 9.50 -3.11
N MET A 10 4.55 10.65 -2.43
CA MET A 10 3.52 10.98 -1.44
C MET A 10 2.08 10.96 -2.01
N PRO A 11 1.79 11.55 -3.19
CA PRO A 11 0.43 11.55 -3.74
C PRO A 11 -0.06 10.14 -4.06
N ASP A 12 0.78 9.30 -4.65
CA ASP A 12 0.44 7.91 -4.97
C ASP A 12 0.26 7.08 -3.69
N PHE A 13 1.13 7.30 -2.69
CA PHE A 13 1.01 6.65 -1.39
C PHE A 13 -0.32 6.98 -0.69
N ILE A 14 -0.74 8.26 -0.69
CA ILE A 14 -2.01 8.66 -0.06
C ILE A 14 -3.18 7.95 -0.72
N ARG A 15 -3.21 7.88 -2.06
CA ARG A 15 -4.27 7.19 -2.81
C ARG A 15 -4.26 5.69 -2.55
N ALA A 16 -3.08 5.06 -2.60
CA ALA A 16 -2.91 3.65 -2.29
C ALA A 16 -3.33 3.30 -0.86
N ARG A 17 -3.01 4.16 0.11
CA ARG A 17 -3.38 3.98 1.51
C ARG A 17 -4.90 3.99 1.70
N ILE A 18 -5.60 4.94 1.09
CA ILE A 18 -7.07 5.00 1.15
C ILE A 18 -7.64 3.75 0.50
N ALA A 19 -7.17 3.42 -0.71
CA ALA A 19 -7.63 2.26 -1.46
C ALA A 19 -7.39 0.95 -0.71
N ALA A 20 -6.24 0.76 -0.06
CA ALA A 20 -5.93 -0.45 0.71
C ALA A 20 -6.80 -0.60 1.97
N TYR A 21 -7.12 0.49 2.67
CA TYR A 21 -8.08 0.43 3.78
C TYR A 21 -9.48 0.08 3.29
N THR A 22 -9.94 0.69 2.20
CA THR A 22 -11.25 0.35 1.62
C THR A 22 -11.27 -1.07 1.04
N LEU A 23 -10.15 -1.56 0.47
CA LEU A 23 -10.01 -2.92 0.00
C LEU A 23 -10.11 -3.93 1.15
N ARG A 24 -9.52 -3.62 2.31
CA ARG A 24 -9.68 -4.45 3.52
C ARG A 24 -11.16 -4.58 3.90
N ASP A 25 -11.89 -3.48 3.90
CA ASP A 25 -13.31 -3.48 4.26
C ASP A 25 -14.13 -4.24 3.20
N TRP A 26 -13.81 -4.06 1.92
CA TRP A 26 -14.39 -4.85 0.83
C TRP A 26 -14.12 -6.35 0.98
N VAL A 27 -12.91 -6.78 1.35
CA VAL A 27 -12.59 -8.20 1.60
C VAL A 27 -13.42 -8.74 2.76
N ALA A 28 -13.54 -7.99 3.86
CA ALA A 28 -14.34 -8.37 5.02
C ALA A 28 -15.81 -8.59 4.63
N GLU A 29 -16.39 -7.68 3.84
CA GLU A 29 -17.77 -7.77 3.36
C GLU A 29 -17.95 -8.90 2.33
N HIS A 30 -17.10 -8.94 1.30
CA HIS A 30 -17.24 -9.85 0.16
C HIS A 30 -17.07 -11.32 0.56
N TYR A 31 -16.14 -11.61 1.47
CA TYR A 31 -15.87 -12.95 1.96
C TYR A 31 -16.55 -13.29 3.29
N ALA A 32 -17.39 -12.38 3.82
CA ALA A 32 -18.05 -12.51 5.11
C ALA A 32 -17.07 -12.82 6.27
N VAL A 33 -15.89 -12.20 6.24
CA VAL A 33 -14.84 -12.37 7.26
C VAL A 33 -14.92 -11.20 8.26
N PRO A 34 -14.88 -11.45 9.58
CA PRO A 34 -14.87 -10.36 10.55
C PRO A 34 -13.68 -9.42 10.34
N ALA A 35 -13.93 -8.12 10.24
CA ALA A 35 -12.87 -7.13 10.00
C ALA A 35 -11.74 -7.18 11.05
N LEU A 36 -12.04 -7.60 12.28
CA LEU A 36 -11.04 -7.81 13.35
C LEU A 36 -9.98 -8.86 13.01
N GLN A 37 -10.29 -9.82 12.12
CA GLN A 37 -9.33 -10.83 11.64
C GLN A 37 -8.39 -10.27 10.57
N LEU A 38 -8.75 -9.14 9.96
CA LEU A 38 -7.91 -8.42 9.00
C LEU A 38 -7.18 -7.31 9.75
N ASP A 39 -5.97 -7.59 10.23
CA ASP A 39 -5.20 -6.63 11.03
C ASP A 39 -4.90 -5.36 10.23
N ARG A 40 -5.44 -4.22 10.68
CA ARG A 40 -5.24 -2.93 10.04
C ARG A 40 -3.76 -2.59 9.82
N ALA A 41 -2.86 -3.00 10.72
CA ALA A 41 -1.42 -2.75 10.59
C ALA A 41 -0.79 -3.45 9.38
N MET A 42 -1.37 -4.56 8.92
CA MET A 42 -0.87 -5.33 7.76
C MET A 42 -1.23 -4.67 6.42
N THR A 43 -2.29 -3.88 6.39
CA THR A 43 -2.87 -3.23 5.19
C THR A 43 -1.84 -2.49 4.35
N LEU A 44 -0.88 -1.82 5.00
CA LEU A 44 0.11 -0.99 4.32
C LEU A 44 1.49 -1.64 4.25
N THR A 45 1.63 -2.91 4.63
CA THR A 45 2.92 -3.59 4.48
C THR A 45 3.25 -3.79 3.01
N LEU A 46 4.54 -3.77 2.67
CA LEU A 46 4.98 -3.96 1.28
C LEU A 46 4.53 -5.29 0.67
N VAL A 47 4.57 -6.37 1.46
CA VAL A 47 4.10 -7.69 1.03
C VAL A 47 2.63 -7.63 0.61
N GLN A 48 1.82 -7.02 1.47
CA GLN A 48 0.38 -6.94 1.23
C GLN A 48 0.03 -6.06 0.02
N LEU A 49 0.72 -4.93 -0.15
CA LEU A 49 0.54 -4.05 -1.30
C LEU A 49 1.02 -4.69 -2.60
N GLU A 50 2.13 -5.43 -2.57
CA GLU A 50 2.66 -6.18 -3.72
C GLU A 50 1.71 -7.31 -4.12
N HIS A 51 1.22 -8.09 -3.16
CA HIS A 51 0.23 -9.14 -3.43
C HIS A 51 -1.03 -8.58 -4.11
N ALA A 52 -1.55 -7.43 -3.67
CA ALA A 52 -2.70 -6.80 -4.31
C ALA A 52 -2.37 -6.28 -5.72
N ALA A 53 -1.19 -5.69 -5.90
CA ALA A 53 -0.77 -5.12 -7.17
C ALA A 53 -0.51 -6.20 -8.23
N SER A 54 0.31 -7.20 -7.90
CA SER A 54 0.83 -8.21 -8.84
C SER A 54 -0.02 -9.48 -8.87
N ARG A 55 -0.31 -10.05 -7.68
CA ARG A 55 -0.91 -11.39 -7.54
C ARG A 55 -2.43 -11.35 -7.44
N LYS A 56 -3.02 -10.16 -7.36
CA LYS A 56 -4.45 -9.94 -7.10
C LYS A 56 -4.92 -10.69 -5.87
N THR A 57 -4.11 -10.72 -4.81
CA THR A 57 -4.51 -11.26 -3.51
C THR A 57 -4.33 -10.24 -2.38
N PHE A 58 -5.19 -10.33 -1.36
CA PHE A 58 -5.13 -9.45 -0.19
C PHE A 58 -5.57 -10.26 1.05
N TYR A 59 -4.67 -10.43 2.02
CA TYR A 59 -4.84 -11.32 3.18
C TYR A 59 -5.06 -12.79 2.77
N GLY A 60 -4.52 -13.17 1.61
CA GLY A 60 -4.71 -14.51 1.02
C GLY A 60 -6.02 -14.68 0.26
N TYR A 61 -6.94 -13.71 0.30
CA TYR A 61 -8.17 -13.74 -0.50
C TYR A 61 -7.92 -13.24 -1.91
N ASP A 62 -8.60 -13.82 -2.89
CA ASP A 62 -8.60 -13.32 -4.26
C ASP A 62 -9.31 -11.95 -4.30
N VAL A 63 -8.67 -10.97 -4.93
CA VAL A 63 -9.24 -9.63 -5.14
C VAL A 63 -9.30 -9.28 -6.63
N SER A 64 -9.17 -10.26 -7.53
CA SER A 64 -9.26 -10.07 -8.98
C SER A 64 -10.59 -9.42 -9.43
N THR A 65 -11.66 -9.62 -8.66
CA THR A 65 -13.01 -9.07 -8.90
C THR A 65 -13.31 -7.79 -8.13
N ALA A 66 -12.37 -7.30 -7.31
CA ALA A 66 -12.56 -6.06 -6.57
C ALA A 66 -12.68 -4.85 -7.53
N PRO A 67 -13.40 -3.78 -7.16
CA PRO A 67 -13.49 -2.59 -7.97
C PRO A 67 -12.10 -2.05 -8.35
N VAL A 68 -11.92 -1.68 -9.62
CA VAL A 68 -10.64 -1.18 -10.15
C VAL A 68 -10.13 0.03 -9.36
N SER A 69 -11.04 0.87 -8.86
CA SER A 69 -10.73 2.03 -8.01
C SER A 69 -10.02 1.67 -6.69
N LEU A 70 -10.07 0.40 -6.26
CA LEU A 70 -9.36 -0.10 -5.08
C LEU A 70 -8.00 -0.71 -5.41
N LEU A 71 -7.84 -1.28 -6.62
CA LEU A 71 -6.61 -1.97 -7.03
C LEU A 71 -5.63 -1.06 -7.77
N GLU A 72 -6.14 -0.16 -8.60
CA GLU A 72 -5.33 0.72 -9.44
C GLU A 72 -4.44 1.66 -8.62
N PRO A 73 -4.92 2.32 -7.54
CA PRO A 73 -4.05 3.19 -6.74
C PRO A 73 -2.91 2.42 -6.07
N ILE A 74 -3.17 1.20 -5.59
CA ILE A 74 -2.17 0.33 -4.98
C ILE A 74 -1.11 -0.04 -6.03
N SER A 75 -1.55 -0.45 -7.21
CA SER A 75 -0.67 -0.82 -8.32
C SER A 75 0.20 0.36 -8.78
N ARG A 76 -0.38 1.56 -8.90
CA ARG A 76 0.35 2.78 -9.26
C ARG A 76 1.43 3.11 -8.24
N TYR A 77 1.11 3.08 -6.95
CA TYR A 77 2.09 3.32 -5.89
C TYR A 77 3.21 2.28 -5.90
N MET A 78 2.88 0.99 -6.04
CA MET A 78 3.90 -0.06 -6.10
C MET A 78 4.82 0.10 -7.31
N ASN A 79 4.28 0.44 -8.48
CA ASN A 79 5.07 0.71 -9.68
C ASN A 79 5.99 1.92 -9.50
N ALA A 80 5.48 3.01 -8.91
CA ALA A 80 6.27 4.20 -8.63
C ALA A 80 7.39 3.91 -7.61
N LEU A 81 7.09 3.14 -6.57
CA LEU A 81 8.04 2.75 -5.53
C LEU A 81 9.14 1.82 -6.06
N LEU A 82 8.78 0.90 -6.96
CA LEU A 82 9.71 -0.03 -7.62
C LEU A 82 10.58 0.64 -8.67
N GLY A 83 10.21 1.84 -9.14
CA GLY A 83 11.01 2.61 -10.11
C GLY A 83 11.21 1.88 -11.45
N GLY A 84 10.25 1.07 -11.88
CA GLY A 84 10.35 0.28 -13.13
C GLY A 84 11.10 -1.05 -12.99
N VAL A 85 11.57 -1.41 -11.79
CA VAL A 85 12.04 -2.77 -11.53
C VAL A 85 10.83 -3.69 -11.47
N SER A 86 10.69 -4.60 -12.44
CA SER A 86 9.60 -5.59 -12.40
C SER A 86 9.69 -6.40 -11.10
N PRO A 87 8.58 -6.57 -10.37
CA PRO A 87 8.51 -7.55 -9.30
C PRO A 87 8.69 -8.92 -9.96
N GLY A 88 9.89 -9.51 -9.82
CA GLY A 88 10.11 -10.88 -10.24
C GLY A 88 9.19 -11.79 -9.42
N GLU A 89 8.55 -12.74 -10.08
CA GLU A 89 7.49 -13.60 -9.51
C GLU A 89 7.94 -14.40 -8.26
N ASP A 90 9.25 -14.53 -8.03
CA ASP A 90 9.89 -15.28 -6.93
C ASP A 90 10.86 -14.46 -6.05
N ARG A 91 10.57 -13.18 -5.76
CA ARG A 91 11.37 -12.46 -4.74
C ARG A 91 10.97 -12.90 -3.33
N GLU A 92 11.78 -13.76 -2.71
CA GLU A 92 11.65 -14.12 -1.28
C GLU A 92 11.76 -12.89 -0.35
N SER A 93 12.37 -11.78 -0.80
CA SER A 93 12.47 -10.55 -0.02
C SER A 93 12.59 -9.27 -0.86
N PHE A 94 12.13 -8.15 -0.30
CA PHE A 94 12.28 -6.83 -0.91
C PHE A 94 13.70 -6.27 -0.73
N PRO A 95 14.24 -5.53 -1.72
CA PRO A 95 15.49 -4.80 -1.55
C PRO A 95 15.42 -3.85 -0.34
N LYS A 96 16.49 -3.80 0.47
CA LYS A 96 16.53 -2.99 1.70
C LYS A 96 16.21 -1.51 1.46
N ASP A 97 16.65 -0.96 0.33
CA ASP A 97 16.40 0.43 -0.03
C ASP A 97 14.93 0.70 -0.37
N LEU A 98 14.23 -0.28 -0.94
CA LEU A 98 12.79 -0.19 -1.19
C LEU A 98 12.02 -0.20 0.13
N VAL A 99 12.37 -1.11 1.04
CA VAL A 99 11.80 -1.16 2.39
C VAL A 99 12.01 0.17 3.12
N ARG A 100 13.23 0.69 3.09
CA ARG A 100 13.58 1.98 3.71
C ARG A 100 12.81 3.14 3.09
N THR A 101 12.69 3.18 1.76
CA THR A 101 11.95 4.23 1.05
C THR A 101 10.48 4.21 1.44
N HIS A 102 9.85 3.05 1.44
CA HIS A 102 8.45 2.90 1.85
C HIS A 102 8.22 3.32 3.30
N GLN A 103 9.08 2.88 4.24
CA GLN A 103 9.01 3.29 5.64
C GLN A 103 9.17 4.80 5.82
N ARG A 104 10.06 5.43 5.05
CA ARG A 104 10.21 6.89 5.04
C ARG A 104 8.97 7.60 4.53
N VAL A 105 8.34 7.12 3.46
CA VAL A 105 7.07 7.68 2.97
C VAL A 105 5.99 7.63 4.04
N ILE A 106 5.84 6.49 4.74
CA ILE A 106 4.90 6.35 5.86
C ILE A 106 5.22 7.36 6.97
N HIS A 107 6.49 7.43 7.38
CA HIS A 107 6.93 8.34 8.43
C HIS A 107 6.64 9.81 8.10
N GLU A 108 6.99 10.26 6.90
CA GLU A 108 6.73 11.64 6.46
C GLU A 108 5.24 11.94 6.38
N PHE A 109 4.43 11.02 5.85
CA PHE A 109 2.98 11.16 5.84
C PHE A 109 2.42 11.35 7.26
N GLU A 110 2.84 10.52 8.22
CA GLU A 110 2.39 10.61 9.60
C GLU A 110 2.81 11.91 10.26
N THR A 111 4.03 12.36 10.02
CA THR A 111 4.55 13.63 10.53
C THR A 111 3.72 14.80 10.00
N LEU A 112 3.47 14.86 8.70
CA LEU A 112 2.63 15.89 8.08
C LEU A 112 1.20 15.86 8.61
N ASN A 113 0.61 14.67 8.75
CA ASN A 113 -0.74 14.51 9.27
C ASN A 113 -0.85 14.98 10.74
N ARG A 114 0.15 14.69 11.57
CA ARG A 114 0.21 15.19 12.95
C ARG A 114 0.33 16.71 13.02
N LEU A 115 1.13 17.32 12.13
CA LEU A 115 1.28 18.78 12.06
C LEU A 115 -0.03 19.45 11.63
N GLY A 116 -0.69 18.92 10.60
CA GLY A 116 -1.99 19.42 10.14
C GLY A 116 -3.09 19.34 11.20
N ASN A 117 -3.07 18.31 12.05
CA ASN A 117 -4.04 18.15 13.14
C ASN A 117 -3.76 19.06 14.35
N LYS A 118 -2.52 19.54 14.54
CA LYS A 118 -2.20 20.52 15.59
C LYS A 118 -2.51 21.96 15.20
N ALA A 119 -2.69 22.22 13.91
CA ALA A 119 -3.02 23.54 13.36
C ALA A 119 -4.54 23.80 13.26
N ARG A 120 -5.37 22.84 13.69
CA ARG A 120 -6.83 22.93 13.79
C ARG A 120 -7.23 22.92 15.26
#